data_AF-A0A354M409-F1
#
_entry.id   AF-A0A354M409-F1
#
_cell.length_a   1.000
_cell.length_b   1.000
_cell.length_c   1.000
_cell.angle_alpha   90.00
_cell.angle_beta   90.00
_cell.angle_gamma   90.00
#
_symmetry.space_group_name_H-M   'P 1'
#
loop_
_entity.id
_entity.type
_entity.pdbx_description
1 polymer ?
#
loop_
_entity_poly.entity_id
_entity_poly.type
_entity_poly.pdbx_seq_one_letter_code
_entity_poly.pdbx_strand_id
1 'polypeptide(L)'
;GQMEPEKLEQAIIDFTNYDYDVLIATTIIESGIDMPNTNTIIINNAQNFGLSELHQLRGRVGRSNKKAFCYLLTPPLRELSVDARRRLQAIESFSELGSGIHIAMQDLDIRGAGNLLGAEQSGFIADLGYETYQKILKEAVEELKNEEFTDVYNENSVVLPGERETFVSDCTIESDMELLFPNSYIPNDSERISLYQELDNMERASDIQAFSAKLEDRFGRIPHEGKELIRIVTLRQLAKQLGMEKVVLKQEKMNLFFVSDNNIRYFQSPVFGKVLSYLQKNPRQCQLREIKGKRSISITHIKTVEEAVLTLQNILEQEEL
;
A
#
# COMPACT_ATOMS: atom_id res chain seq x y z
N GLY A 1 32.64 -23.24 18.32
CA GLY A 1 34.01 -22.74 18.10
C GLY A 1 34.97 -23.90 18.01
N GLN A 2 36.28 -23.66 18.04
CA GLN A 2 37.31 -24.71 18.17
C GLN A 2 37.70 -24.98 19.63
N MET A 3 36.99 -24.36 20.59
CA MET A 3 37.16 -24.60 22.01
C MET A 3 36.45 -25.88 22.43
N GLU A 4 37.05 -26.59 23.38
CA GLU A 4 36.41 -27.72 24.06
C GLU A 4 35.09 -27.28 24.73
N PRO A 5 34.02 -28.11 24.68
CA PRO A 5 32.70 -27.76 25.21
C PRO A 5 32.70 -27.29 26.67
N GLU A 6 33.47 -27.97 27.54
CA GLU A 6 33.56 -27.62 28.97
C GLU A 6 34.12 -26.21 29.20
N LYS A 7 35.11 -25.80 28.38
CA LYS A 7 35.71 -24.46 28.48
C LYS A 7 34.76 -23.37 27.99
N LEU A 8 33.92 -23.69 27.00
CA LEU A 8 32.90 -22.77 26.49
C LEU A 8 31.81 -22.55 27.53
N GLU A 9 31.32 -23.63 28.14
CA GLU A 9 30.30 -23.58 29.19
C GLU A 9 30.79 -22.78 30.40
N GLN A 10 32.01 -23.04 30.86
CA GLN A 10 32.61 -22.30 31.98
C GLN A 10 32.73 -20.79 31.65
N ALA A 11 33.21 -20.43 30.46
CA ALA A 11 33.35 -19.02 30.06
C ALA A 11 32.00 -18.28 30.01
N ILE A 12 30.91 -18.98 29.64
CA ILE A 12 29.56 -18.42 29.65
C ILE A 12 29.05 -18.22 31.08
N ILE A 13 29.30 -19.19 31.97
CA ILE A 13 28.94 -19.10 33.39
C ILE A 13 29.66 -17.92 34.04
N ASP A 14 30.98 -17.82 33.86
CA ASP A 14 31.81 -16.75 34.40
C ASP A 14 31.33 -15.36 33.88
N PHE A 15 31.01 -15.26 32.58
CA PHE A 15 30.44 -14.03 32.00
C PHE A 15 29.07 -13.67 32.60
N THR A 16 28.22 -14.68 32.85
CA THR A 16 26.90 -14.48 33.45
C THR A 16 27.00 -14.06 34.93
N ASN A 17 28.03 -14.53 35.63
CA ASN A 17 28.32 -14.20 37.03
C ASN A 17 29.03 -12.84 37.21
N TYR A 18 29.27 -12.08 36.14
CA TYR A 18 30.02 -10.82 36.13
C TYR A 18 31.52 -10.97 36.46
N ASP A 19 32.10 -12.16 36.27
CA ASP A 19 33.54 -12.34 36.37
C ASP A 19 34.27 -11.72 35.14
N TYR A 20 33.54 -11.50 34.04
CA TYR A 20 34.01 -10.81 32.83
C TYR A 20 32.98 -9.79 32.31
N ASP A 21 33.45 -8.62 31.89
CA ASP A 21 32.59 -7.55 31.34
C ASP A 21 32.33 -7.67 29.82
N VAL A 22 33.25 -8.30 29.08
CA VAL A 22 33.22 -8.35 27.61
C VAL A 22 33.46 -9.78 27.13
N LEU A 23 32.49 -10.30 26.38
CA LEU A 23 32.60 -11.59 25.70
C LEU A 23 32.90 -11.39 24.22
N ILE A 24 34.08 -11.86 23.78
CA ILE A 24 34.46 -11.87 22.37
C ILE A 24 34.16 -13.26 21.81
N ALA A 25 33.28 -13.32 20.82
CA ALA A 25 32.83 -14.58 20.27
C ALA A 25 32.68 -14.56 18.74
N THR A 26 32.78 -15.75 18.16
CA THR A 26 32.37 -16.02 16.77
C THR A 26 30.85 -16.20 16.68
N THR A 27 30.32 -16.25 15.46
CA THR A 27 28.90 -16.47 15.13
C THR A 27 28.24 -17.68 15.81
N ILE A 28 29.04 -18.64 16.29
CA ILE A 28 28.63 -19.89 16.92
C ILE A 28 27.94 -19.72 18.30
N ILE A 29 27.77 -18.48 18.80
CA ILE A 29 26.84 -18.23 19.94
C ILE A 29 25.36 -18.29 19.51
N GLU A 30 25.07 -18.56 18.23
CA GLU A 30 23.72 -18.78 17.69
C GLU A 30 22.86 -19.79 18.47
N SER A 31 23.46 -20.82 19.10
CA SER A 31 22.72 -21.87 19.78
C SER A 31 22.34 -21.49 21.23
N GLY A 32 21.14 -20.93 21.38
CA GLY A 32 20.32 -21.12 22.58
C GLY A 32 20.74 -20.43 23.88
N ILE A 33 21.90 -19.76 23.93
CA ILE A 33 22.34 -19.08 25.15
C ILE A 33 21.62 -17.73 25.26
N ASP A 34 20.86 -17.58 26.34
CA ASP A 34 20.16 -16.34 26.68
C ASP A 34 20.98 -15.57 27.72
N MET A 35 21.36 -14.33 27.40
CA MET A 35 22.10 -13.45 28.30
C MET A 35 21.23 -12.24 28.63
N PRO A 36 20.32 -12.36 29.61
CA PRO A 36 19.31 -11.34 29.90
C PRO A 36 19.92 -9.99 30.32
N ASN A 37 21.16 -9.99 30.80
CA ASN A 37 21.86 -8.80 31.28
C ASN A 37 22.68 -8.07 30.18
N THR A 38 22.80 -8.63 28.98
CA THR A 38 23.57 -8.02 27.89
C THR A 38 22.73 -6.99 27.15
N ASN A 39 23.14 -5.72 27.24
CA ASN A 39 22.44 -4.60 26.61
C ASN A 39 23.18 -4.02 25.40
N THR A 40 24.41 -4.43 25.13
CA THR A 40 25.18 -3.92 23.98
C THR A 40 25.78 -5.07 23.20
N ILE A 41 25.58 -5.08 21.88
CA ILE A 41 26.26 -5.99 20.96
C ILE A 41 27.02 -5.18 19.90
N ILE A 42 28.22 -5.63 19.57
CA ILE A 42 29.05 -5.06 18.50
C ILE A 42 29.34 -6.17 17.50
N ILE A 43 28.85 -6.02 16.27
CA ILE A 43 29.03 -6.99 15.19
C ILE A 43 30.11 -6.44 14.26
N ASN A 44 31.27 -7.10 14.29
CA ASN A 44 32.36 -6.76 13.39
C ASN A 44 32.12 -7.37 11.99
N ASN A 45 32.43 -6.61 10.94
CA ASN A 45 32.20 -6.99 9.54
C ASN A 45 30.75 -7.40 9.24
N ALA A 46 29.78 -6.59 9.67
CA ALA A 46 28.35 -6.89 9.54
C ALA A 46 27.90 -7.14 8.08
N GLN A 47 28.61 -6.62 7.08
CA GLN A 47 28.32 -6.84 5.66
C GLN A 47 28.40 -8.32 5.21
N ASN A 48 29.15 -9.14 5.95
CA ASN A 48 29.35 -10.55 5.64
C ASN A 48 28.21 -11.44 6.16
N PHE A 49 27.31 -10.90 6.97
CA PHE A 49 26.21 -11.64 7.59
C PHE A 49 24.92 -11.54 6.78
N GLY A 50 24.14 -12.61 6.77
CA GLY A 50 22.76 -12.60 6.27
C GLY A 50 21.87 -11.65 7.07
N LEU A 51 20.80 -11.14 6.44
CA LEU A 51 19.86 -10.26 7.12
C LEU A 51 19.19 -10.96 8.32
N SER A 52 18.79 -12.21 8.12
CA SER A 52 18.21 -13.06 9.17
C SER A 52 19.18 -13.30 10.34
N GLU A 53 20.47 -13.51 10.07
CA GLU A 53 21.50 -13.73 11.10
C GLU A 53 21.72 -12.45 11.93
N LEU A 54 21.84 -11.30 11.27
CA LEU A 54 21.97 -10.01 11.95
C LEU A 54 20.74 -9.71 12.82
N HIS A 55 19.54 -10.05 12.35
CA HIS A 55 18.32 -9.87 13.12
C HIS A 55 18.28 -10.78 14.37
N GLN A 56 18.69 -12.05 14.22
CA GLN A 56 18.80 -12.96 15.37
C GLN A 56 19.83 -12.48 16.40
N LEU A 57 21.02 -12.03 15.95
CA LEU A 57 22.06 -11.48 16.81
C LEU A 57 21.58 -10.23 17.55
N ARG A 58 20.87 -9.33 16.85
CA ARG A 58 20.24 -8.16 17.47
C ARG A 58 19.20 -8.56 18.55
N GLY A 59 18.41 -9.60 18.30
CA GLY A 59 17.41 -10.11 19.24
C GLY A 59 17.97 -10.78 20.51
N ARG A 60 19.30 -10.94 20.61
CA ARG A 60 19.99 -11.44 21.81
C ARG A 60 20.25 -10.35 22.85
N VAL A 61 20.12 -9.07 22.49
CA VAL A 61 20.27 -7.95 23.43
C VAL A 61 18.95 -7.22 23.62
N GLY A 62 18.77 -6.56 24.78
CA GLY A 62 17.56 -5.77 25.05
C GLY A 62 16.37 -6.57 25.55
N ARG A 63 16.63 -7.67 26.27
CA ARG A 63 15.60 -8.44 27.01
C ARG A 63 15.26 -7.84 28.38
N SER A 64 16.00 -6.82 28.80
CA SER A 64 15.77 -6.09 30.05
C SER A 64 14.96 -4.81 29.80
N ASN A 65 14.52 -4.14 30.87
CA ASN A 65 13.85 -2.83 30.79
C ASN A 65 14.80 -1.66 30.45
N LYS A 66 16.07 -1.94 30.16
CA LYS A 66 17.08 -0.94 29.80
C LYS A 66 17.19 -0.87 28.27
N LYS A 67 17.45 0.34 27.76
CA LYS A 67 17.75 0.54 26.34
C LYS A 67 18.97 -0.30 25.96
N ALA A 68 18.84 -1.03 24.85
CA ALA A 68 19.92 -1.80 24.28
C ALA A 68 20.46 -1.16 22.99
N PHE A 69 21.73 -1.42 22.70
CA PHE A 69 22.44 -0.88 21.55
C PHE A 69 23.02 -2.01 20.71
N CYS A 70 22.88 -1.89 19.39
CA CYS A 70 23.48 -2.80 18.41
C CYS A 70 24.33 -1.97 17.46
N TYR A 71 25.64 -2.21 17.46
CA TYR A 71 26.59 -1.53 16.58
C TYR A 71 27.01 -2.47 15.46
N LEU A 72 26.72 -2.08 14.22
CA LEU A 72 27.11 -2.81 13.01
C LEU A 72 28.35 -2.14 12.42
N LEU A 73 29.52 -2.76 12.60
CA LEU A 73 30.77 -2.23 12.05
C LEU A 73 30.96 -2.77 10.64
N THR A 74 31.16 -1.86 9.69
CA THR A 74 31.38 -2.18 8.28
C THR A 74 32.52 -1.36 7.68
N PRO A 75 33.18 -1.86 6.61
CA PRO A 75 34.06 -1.07 5.76
C PRO A 75 33.34 0.15 5.17
N PRO A 76 34.09 1.12 4.62
CA PRO A 76 33.49 2.30 4.00
C PRO A 76 32.39 1.94 2.99
N LEU A 77 31.27 2.67 3.01
CA LEU A 77 30.07 2.43 2.19
C LEU A 77 30.35 2.26 0.68
N ARG A 78 31.47 2.78 0.18
CA ARG A 78 31.89 2.70 -1.22
C ARG A 78 32.42 1.31 -1.61
N GLU A 79 32.89 0.54 -0.64
CA GLU A 79 33.44 -0.81 -0.84
C GLU A 79 32.38 -1.91 -0.63
N LEU A 80 31.20 -1.54 -0.14
CA LEU A 80 30.10 -2.47 0.07
C LEU A 80 29.41 -2.81 -1.24
N SER A 81 29.06 -4.09 -1.43
CA SER A 81 28.16 -4.49 -2.51
C SER A 81 26.79 -3.84 -2.32
N VAL A 82 26.06 -3.66 -3.42
CA VAL A 82 24.71 -3.10 -3.42
C VAL A 82 23.80 -3.92 -2.48
N ASP A 83 23.93 -5.24 -2.49
CA ASP A 83 23.16 -6.14 -1.64
C ASP A 83 23.53 -6.02 -0.16
N ALA A 84 24.83 -5.91 0.17
CA ALA A 84 25.25 -5.69 1.55
C ALA A 84 24.73 -4.36 2.10
N ARG A 85 24.76 -3.30 1.28
CA ARG A 85 24.24 -1.99 1.65
C ARG A 85 22.73 -2.02 1.88
N ARG A 86 21.97 -2.64 0.97
CA ARG A 86 20.51 -2.82 1.12
C ARG A 86 20.15 -3.59 2.38
N ARG A 87 20.87 -4.69 2.69
CA ARG A 87 20.66 -5.46 3.93
C ARG A 87 20.91 -4.64 5.19
N LEU A 88 22.00 -3.86 5.23
CA LEU A 88 22.35 -3.02 6.38
C LEU A 88 21.35 -1.87 6.58
N GLN A 89 20.84 -1.29 5.49
CA GLN A 89 19.79 -0.27 5.56
C GLN A 89 18.44 -0.83 6.01
N ALA A 90 18.10 -2.05 5.56
CA ALA A 90 16.88 -2.73 5.98
C ALA A 90 16.90 -2.97 7.50
N ILE A 91 18.00 -3.48 8.06
CA ILE A 91 18.05 -3.76 9.50
C ILE A 91 18.05 -2.49 10.38
N GLU A 92 18.57 -1.37 9.87
CA GLU A 92 18.45 -0.05 10.51
C GLU A 92 17.00 0.45 10.52
N SER A 93 16.30 0.30 9.40
CA SER A 93 14.92 0.78 9.22
C SER A 93 13.90 -0.04 10.03
N PHE A 94 14.13 -1.35 10.19
CA PHE A 94 13.24 -2.26 10.92
C PHE A 94 13.56 -2.35 12.43
N SER A 95 13.86 -1.20 13.05
CA SER A 95 14.27 -1.10 14.45
C SER A 95 13.13 -1.28 15.48
N GLU A 96 11.87 -1.40 15.06
CA GLU A 96 10.74 -1.58 15.97
C GLU A 96 10.44 -3.06 16.30
N LEU A 97 9.94 -3.31 17.52
CA LEU A 97 9.58 -4.64 18.02
C LEU A 97 8.37 -5.17 17.21
N GLY A 98 8.55 -6.30 16.49
CA GLY A 98 7.48 -6.89 15.64
C GLY A 98 7.86 -7.04 14.15
N SER A 99 9.05 -6.61 13.75
CA SER A 99 9.50 -6.57 12.35
C SER A 99 9.92 -7.92 11.72
N GLY A 100 9.79 -9.04 12.44
CA GLY A 100 10.28 -10.35 11.98
C GLY A 100 9.68 -10.83 10.65
N ILE A 101 8.42 -10.50 10.37
CA ILE A 101 7.74 -10.86 9.10
C ILE A 101 8.30 -10.03 7.93
N HIS A 102 8.48 -8.72 8.12
CA HIS A 102 9.03 -7.83 7.10
C HIS A 102 10.51 -8.15 6.78
N ILE A 103 11.27 -8.56 7.79
CA ILE A 103 12.68 -8.95 7.62
C ILE A 103 12.79 -10.27 6.84
N ALA A 104 11.91 -11.24 7.11
CA ALA A 104 11.87 -12.50 6.36
C ALA A 104 11.49 -12.28 4.88
N MET A 105 10.56 -11.36 4.60
CA MET A 105 10.20 -10.98 3.23
C MET A 105 11.35 -10.30 2.49
N GLN A 106 12.06 -9.37 3.14
CA GLN A 106 13.21 -8.69 2.56
C GLN A 106 14.40 -9.64 2.31
N ASP A 107 14.63 -10.63 3.18
CA ASP A 107 15.67 -11.65 2.98
C ASP A 107 15.33 -12.56 1.78
N LEU A 108 14.04 -12.82 1.54
CA LEU A 108 13.55 -13.59 0.39
C LEU A 108 13.74 -12.82 -0.94
N ASP A 109 13.48 -11.52 -0.93
CA ASP A 109 13.70 -10.63 -2.07
C ASP A 109 15.21 -10.45 -2.38
N ILE A 110 16.04 -10.25 -1.36
CA ILE A 110 17.48 -10.02 -1.52
C ILE A 110 18.21 -11.31 -1.95
N ARG A 111 17.79 -12.48 -1.46
CA ARG A 111 18.36 -13.76 -1.91
C ARG A 111 17.90 -14.12 -3.33
N GLY A 112 16.89 -13.43 -3.84
CA GLY A 112 16.23 -13.74 -5.10
C GLY A 112 15.42 -15.03 -4.95
N ALA A 113 14.10 -14.94 -5.01
CA ALA A 113 13.23 -16.08 -5.26
C ALA A 113 13.46 -16.62 -6.69
N GLY A 114 14.67 -17.14 -6.94
CA GLY A 114 15.00 -17.93 -8.10
C GLY A 114 14.53 -19.36 -7.87
N ASN A 115 13.77 -19.88 -8.84
CA ASN A 115 13.32 -21.26 -9.04
C ASN A 115 11.93 -21.68 -8.56
N LEU A 116 10.89 -20.91 -8.88
CA LEU A 116 9.56 -21.53 -9.07
C LEU A 116 9.08 -21.51 -10.53
N LEU A 117 9.61 -20.63 -11.40
CA LEU A 117 9.18 -20.54 -12.81
C LEU A 117 10.32 -20.08 -13.73
N GLY A 118 11.23 -20.99 -14.11
CA GLY A 118 12.08 -20.87 -15.32
C GLY A 118 13.19 -19.80 -15.32
N ALA A 119 14.42 -20.23 -15.64
CA ALA A 119 15.53 -19.34 -15.93
C ALA A 119 15.30 -18.62 -17.28
N GLU A 120 15.10 -17.29 -17.28
CA GLU A 120 15.58 -16.35 -18.32
C GLU A 120 15.13 -14.87 -18.20
N GLN A 121 14.63 -14.38 -17.05
CA GLN A 121 14.30 -12.94 -16.91
C GLN A 121 14.68 -12.30 -15.57
N SER A 122 15.86 -12.59 -15.04
CA SER A 122 16.36 -11.97 -13.81
C SER A 122 16.68 -10.45 -13.92
N GLY A 123 16.79 -9.92 -15.15
CA GLY A 123 17.16 -8.52 -15.38
C GLY A 123 16.00 -7.51 -15.39
N PHE A 124 14.75 -7.94 -15.58
CA PHE A 124 13.62 -7.03 -15.81
C PHE A 124 12.82 -6.70 -14.54
N ILE A 125 12.97 -7.51 -13.49
CA ILE A 125 12.27 -7.36 -12.20
C ILE A 125 13.00 -6.42 -11.24
N ALA A 126 14.30 -6.14 -11.45
CA ALA A 126 15.10 -5.31 -10.54
C ALA A 126 14.79 -3.80 -10.59
N ASP A 127 14.22 -3.31 -11.71
CA ASP A 127 13.91 -1.88 -11.92
C ASP A 127 12.45 -1.52 -11.60
N LEU A 128 11.54 -2.50 -11.56
CA LEU A 128 10.17 -2.32 -11.08
C LEU A 128 10.08 -2.83 -9.65
N GLY A 129 9.99 -1.92 -8.68
CA GLY A 129 9.80 -2.29 -7.27
C GLY A 129 8.66 -3.30 -7.08
N TYR A 130 8.74 -4.10 -6.02
CA TYR A 130 7.77 -5.16 -5.70
C TYR A 130 6.31 -4.66 -5.71
N GLU A 131 6.06 -3.40 -5.33
CA GLU A 131 4.73 -2.78 -5.45
C GLU A 131 4.24 -2.69 -6.90
N THR A 132 5.11 -2.34 -7.84
CA THR A 132 4.78 -2.30 -9.27
C THR A 132 4.63 -3.73 -9.82
N TYR A 133 5.43 -4.68 -9.35
CA TYR A 133 5.27 -6.09 -9.71
C TYR A 133 3.96 -6.66 -9.17
N GLN A 134 3.58 -6.40 -7.91
CA GLN A 134 2.28 -6.77 -7.36
C GLN A 134 1.13 -6.10 -8.10
N LYS A 135 1.30 -4.82 -8.49
CA LYS A 135 0.31 -4.11 -9.29
C LYS A 135 0.15 -4.73 -10.68
N ILE A 136 1.24 -5.03 -11.37
CA ILE A 136 1.22 -5.71 -12.68
C ILE A 136 0.70 -7.14 -12.55
N LEU A 137 1.06 -7.86 -11.49
CA LEU A 137 0.57 -9.21 -11.24
C LEU A 137 -0.92 -9.20 -10.89
N LYS A 138 -1.38 -8.21 -10.13
CA LYS A 138 -2.80 -8.01 -9.81
C LYS A 138 -3.58 -7.59 -11.05
N GLU A 139 -3.06 -6.67 -11.85
CA GLU A 139 -3.62 -6.27 -13.15
C GLU A 139 -3.66 -7.47 -14.10
N ALA A 140 -2.58 -8.25 -14.23
CA ALA A 140 -2.53 -9.44 -15.09
C ALA A 140 -3.40 -10.60 -14.57
N VAL A 141 -3.54 -10.76 -13.25
CA VAL A 141 -4.46 -11.74 -12.66
C VAL A 141 -5.91 -11.29 -12.79
N GLU A 142 -6.19 -9.99 -12.72
CA GLU A 142 -7.51 -9.42 -13.02
C GLU A 142 -7.83 -9.50 -14.52
N GLU A 143 -6.84 -9.34 -15.40
CA GLU A 143 -6.97 -9.47 -16.84
C GLU A 143 -7.20 -10.95 -17.22
N LEU A 144 -6.44 -11.89 -16.65
CA LEU A 144 -6.67 -13.34 -16.79
C LEU A 144 -8.01 -13.78 -16.17
N LYS A 145 -8.38 -13.22 -15.01
CA LYS A 145 -9.72 -13.41 -14.42
C LYS A 145 -10.84 -12.74 -15.20
N ASN A 146 -10.54 -11.86 -16.14
CA ASN A 146 -11.55 -11.29 -17.04
C ASN A 146 -11.56 -12.07 -18.36
N GLU A 147 -10.42 -12.56 -18.85
CA GLU A 147 -10.29 -13.34 -20.09
C GLU A 147 -10.75 -14.80 -19.94
N GLU A 148 -10.34 -15.54 -18.89
CA GLU A 148 -10.78 -16.94 -18.65
C GLU A 148 -12.23 -17.06 -18.15
N PHE A 149 -12.83 -15.94 -17.79
CA PHE A 149 -14.14 -15.85 -17.15
C PHE A 149 -15.14 -15.06 -17.98
N THR A 150 -14.73 -14.53 -19.15
CA THR A 150 -15.64 -13.95 -20.15
C THR A 150 -16.75 -14.94 -20.53
N ASP A 151 -16.45 -16.25 -20.55
CA ASP A 151 -17.41 -17.29 -20.93
C ASP A 151 -18.21 -17.86 -19.72
N VAL A 152 -17.72 -17.71 -18.48
CA VAL A 152 -18.34 -18.31 -17.29
C VAL A 152 -19.20 -17.31 -16.49
N TYR A 153 -18.88 -16.00 -16.52
CA TYR A 153 -19.77 -14.97 -15.94
C TYR A 153 -21.03 -14.70 -16.77
N ASN A 154 -21.08 -15.23 -18.00
CA ASN A 154 -22.26 -15.12 -18.87
C ASN A 154 -23.42 -16.04 -18.45
N GLU A 155 -23.22 -17.05 -17.59
CA GLU A 155 -24.32 -17.98 -17.28
C GLU A 155 -24.70 -18.16 -15.81
N ASN A 156 -23.85 -17.91 -14.79
CA ASN A 156 -24.27 -18.25 -13.41
C ASN A 156 -23.68 -17.37 -12.29
N SER A 157 -23.96 -16.06 -12.29
CA SER A 157 -23.89 -15.28 -11.04
C SER A 157 -25.22 -15.37 -10.28
N VAL A 158 -25.36 -16.42 -9.47
CA VAL A 158 -26.40 -16.51 -8.44
C VAL A 158 -26.16 -15.39 -7.43
N VAL A 159 -27.05 -14.42 -7.41
CA VAL A 159 -27.06 -13.31 -6.45
C VAL A 159 -27.30 -13.85 -5.05
N LEU A 160 -26.34 -13.67 -4.14
CA LEU A 160 -26.58 -13.81 -2.71
C LEU A 160 -27.39 -12.59 -2.22
N PRO A 161 -28.46 -12.77 -1.41
CA PRO A 161 -29.29 -11.65 -0.98
C PRO A 161 -28.51 -10.77 0.00
N GLY A 162 -28.14 -9.55 -0.42
CA GLY A 162 -27.55 -8.54 0.46
C GLY A 162 -26.35 -7.77 -0.12
N GLU A 163 -25.77 -8.20 -1.24
CA GLU A 163 -24.70 -7.46 -1.91
C GLU A 163 -25.28 -6.42 -2.88
N ARG A 164 -24.84 -5.16 -2.73
CA ARG A 164 -25.18 -4.08 -3.67
C ARG A 164 -24.48 -4.39 -4.99
N GLU A 165 -25.22 -4.38 -6.10
CA GLU A 165 -24.70 -4.68 -7.43
C GLU A 165 -23.50 -3.78 -7.79
N THR A 166 -22.28 -4.32 -7.72
CA THR A 166 -21.05 -3.64 -8.18
C THR A 166 -20.78 -4.01 -9.63
N PHE A 167 -21.04 -3.06 -10.54
CA PHE A 167 -20.87 -3.26 -11.99
C PHE A 167 -19.46 -2.97 -12.51
N VAL A 168 -18.60 -2.39 -11.67
CA VAL A 168 -17.23 -1.97 -12.01
C VAL A 168 -16.29 -2.28 -10.85
N SER A 169 -15.17 -2.95 -11.14
CA SER A 169 -14.12 -3.27 -10.16
C SER A 169 -13.27 -2.04 -9.81
N ASP A 170 -12.97 -1.18 -10.79
CA ASP A 170 -12.16 0.02 -10.55
C ASP A 170 -12.57 1.29 -11.32
N CYS A 171 -12.37 2.46 -10.69
CA CYS A 171 -12.77 3.76 -11.22
C CYS A 171 -11.59 4.75 -11.17
N THR A 172 -11.14 5.20 -12.33
CA THR A 172 -10.05 6.17 -12.45
C THR A 172 -10.57 7.60 -12.33
N ILE A 173 -9.94 8.42 -11.47
CA ILE A 173 -10.27 9.84 -11.33
C ILE A 173 -9.12 10.70 -11.85
N GLU A 174 -9.40 11.58 -12.81
CA GLU A 174 -8.47 12.60 -13.28
C GLU A 174 -8.99 13.98 -12.91
N SER A 175 -8.14 14.85 -12.37
CA SER A 175 -8.49 16.22 -12.02
C SER A 175 -7.39 17.21 -12.42
N ASP A 176 -7.76 18.41 -12.87
CA ASP A 176 -6.85 19.56 -13.01
C ASP A 176 -6.85 20.50 -11.78
N MET A 177 -7.61 20.14 -10.73
CA MET A 177 -7.69 20.88 -9.47
C MET A 177 -6.45 20.64 -8.59
N GLU A 178 -6.15 21.59 -7.71
CA GLU A 178 -5.08 21.46 -6.70
C GLU A 178 -5.53 20.51 -5.57
N LEU A 179 -5.34 19.21 -5.79
CA LEU A 179 -5.71 18.14 -4.85
C LEU A 179 -4.45 17.57 -4.20
N LEU A 180 -3.93 18.27 -3.19
CA LEU A 180 -2.70 17.89 -2.51
C LEU A 180 -2.71 18.30 -1.04
N PHE A 181 -1.80 17.71 -0.28
CA PHE A 181 -1.49 18.17 1.07
C PHE A 181 -0.34 19.17 0.93
N PRO A 182 -0.55 20.46 1.27
CA PRO A 182 0.49 21.46 1.07
C PRO A 182 1.68 21.20 2.00
N ASN A 183 2.88 21.58 1.56
CA ASN A 183 4.11 21.44 2.36
C ASN A 183 4.02 22.19 3.69
N SER A 184 3.18 23.23 3.78
CA SER A 184 2.90 23.98 5.01
C SER A 184 2.07 23.18 6.03
N TYR A 185 1.34 22.16 5.59
CA TYR A 185 0.51 21.32 6.45
C TYR A 185 1.23 20.02 6.83
N ILE A 186 1.84 19.33 5.84
CA ILE A 186 2.65 18.12 6.07
C ILE A 186 4.06 18.36 5.50
N PRO A 187 5.02 18.83 6.31
CA PRO A 187 6.37 19.15 5.84
C PRO A 187 7.20 17.93 5.44
N ASN A 188 6.95 16.78 6.06
CA ASN A 188 7.72 15.54 5.81
C ASN A 188 7.17 14.81 4.58
N ASP A 189 8.00 14.64 3.55
CA ASP A 189 7.60 14.00 2.29
C ASP A 189 7.29 12.51 2.45
N SER A 190 8.06 11.76 3.27
CA SER A 190 7.82 10.32 3.50
C SER A 190 6.47 10.09 4.18
N GLU A 191 6.11 10.95 5.13
CA GLU A 191 4.83 10.91 5.80
C GLU A 191 3.68 11.27 4.86
N ARG A 192 3.89 12.26 3.97
CA ARG A 192 2.91 12.64 2.96
C ARG A 192 2.63 11.50 1.98
N ILE A 193 3.67 10.79 1.54
CA ILE A 193 3.54 9.61 0.68
C ILE A 193 2.74 8.51 1.37
N SER A 194 3.06 8.22 2.65
CA SER A 194 2.32 7.22 3.43
C SER A 194 0.84 7.58 3.56
N LEU A 195 0.50 8.85 3.78
CA LEU A 195 -0.89 9.33 3.85
C LEU A 195 -1.62 9.22 2.50
N TYR A 196 -0.92 9.41 1.37
CA TYR A 196 -1.49 9.18 0.04
C TYR A 196 -1.77 7.71 -0.23
N GLN A 197 -0.86 6.82 0.17
CA GLN A 197 -1.08 5.37 0.07
C GLN A 197 -2.22 4.91 0.98
N GLU A 198 -2.34 5.46 2.20
CA GLU A 198 -3.44 5.18 3.12
C GLU A 198 -4.78 5.60 2.48
N LEU A 199 -4.86 6.79 1.88
CA LEU A 199 -6.05 7.28 1.18
C LEU A 199 -6.46 6.42 -0.03
N ASP A 200 -5.50 5.95 -0.83
CA ASP A 200 -5.80 5.19 -2.05
C ASP A 200 -6.40 3.81 -1.75
N ASN A 201 -6.05 3.23 -0.59
CA ASN A 201 -6.54 1.93 -0.14
C ASN A 201 -7.86 1.99 0.65
N MET A 202 -8.47 3.18 0.83
CA MET A 202 -9.73 3.30 1.58
C MET A 202 -10.95 2.91 0.75
N GLU A 203 -11.73 1.98 1.28
CA GLU A 203 -12.95 1.48 0.62
C GLU A 203 -14.25 1.83 1.36
N ARG A 204 -14.17 2.24 2.65
CA ARG A 204 -15.37 2.55 3.46
C ARG A 204 -15.43 4.00 3.89
N ALA A 205 -16.66 4.52 3.99
CA ALA A 205 -16.91 5.87 4.49
C ALA A 205 -16.48 6.07 5.97
N SER A 206 -16.49 5.00 6.78
CA SER A 206 -15.96 5.02 8.15
C SER A 206 -14.48 5.35 8.21
N ASP A 207 -13.71 4.84 7.24
CA ASP A 207 -12.25 4.93 7.21
C ASP A 207 -11.84 6.38 6.89
N ILE A 208 -12.62 7.05 6.04
CA ILE A 208 -12.45 8.47 5.69
C ILE A 208 -12.62 9.37 6.94
N GLN A 209 -13.61 9.07 7.79
CA GLN A 209 -13.83 9.84 9.03
C GLN A 209 -12.70 9.63 10.03
N ALA A 210 -12.28 8.38 10.23
CA ALA A 210 -11.16 8.05 11.12
C ALA A 210 -9.86 8.71 10.64
N PHE A 211 -9.61 8.68 9.33
CA PHE A 211 -8.45 9.32 8.71
C PHE A 211 -8.45 10.84 8.88
N SER A 212 -9.60 11.48 8.66
CA SER A 212 -9.74 12.93 8.85
C SER A 212 -9.50 13.32 10.31
N ALA A 213 -10.02 12.55 11.27
CA ALA A 213 -9.77 12.78 12.69
C ALA A 213 -8.29 12.61 13.07
N LYS A 214 -7.63 11.58 12.53
CA LYS A 214 -6.18 11.34 12.69
C LYS A 214 -5.35 12.48 12.12
N LEU A 215 -5.73 13.04 10.97
CA LEU A 215 -5.07 14.20 10.40
C LEU A 215 -5.26 15.45 11.28
N GLU A 216 -6.47 15.67 11.78
CA GLU A 216 -6.75 16.83 12.63
C GLU A 216 -6.03 16.77 13.98
N ASP A 217 -5.94 15.59 14.58
CA ASP A 217 -5.21 15.36 15.83
C ASP A 217 -3.70 15.61 15.68
N ARG A 218 -3.11 15.20 14.54
CA ARG A 218 -1.66 15.27 14.32
C ARG A 218 -1.18 16.60 13.71
N PHE A 219 -1.95 17.19 12.81
CA PHE A 219 -1.53 18.35 12.00
C PHE A 219 -2.45 19.57 12.16
N GLY A 220 -3.56 19.45 12.90
CA GLY A 220 -4.52 20.53 13.09
C GLY A 220 -5.50 20.65 11.93
N ARG A 221 -6.00 21.86 11.66
CA ARG A 221 -7.10 22.04 10.68
C ARG A 221 -6.64 21.68 9.26
N ILE A 222 -7.36 20.76 8.62
CA ILE A 222 -7.11 20.33 7.25
C ILE A 222 -7.36 21.51 6.28
N PRO A 223 -6.39 21.88 5.42
CA PRO A 223 -6.56 22.88 4.36
C PRO A 223 -7.66 22.50 3.36
N HIS A 224 -8.12 23.48 2.57
CA HIS A 224 -9.18 23.25 1.59
C HIS A 224 -8.77 22.18 0.56
N GLU A 225 -7.56 22.29 0.03
CA GLU A 225 -6.96 21.37 -0.95
C GLU A 225 -6.89 19.93 -0.41
N GLY A 226 -6.57 19.78 0.89
CA GLY A 226 -6.53 18.49 1.58
C GLY A 226 -7.93 17.90 1.80
N LYS A 227 -8.94 18.74 2.08
CA LYS A 227 -10.33 18.28 2.20
C LYS A 227 -10.87 17.80 0.86
N GLU A 228 -10.58 18.52 -0.21
CA GLU A 228 -10.95 18.14 -1.57
C GLU A 228 -10.26 16.83 -2.00
N LEU A 229 -8.99 16.64 -1.63
CA LEU A 229 -8.28 15.38 -1.85
C LEU A 229 -8.95 14.19 -1.15
N ILE A 230 -9.32 14.34 0.13
CA ILE A 230 -10.00 13.28 0.90
C ILE A 230 -11.35 12.91 0.25
N ARG A 231 -12.06 13.90 -0.31
CA ARG A 231 -13.35 13.70 -1.01
C ARG A 231 -13.23 12.89 -2.29
N ILE A 232 -12.04 12.77 -2.89
CA ILE A 232 -11.81 11.89 -4.06
C ILE A 232 -12.20 10.45 -3.74
N VAL A 233 -11.92 9.97 -2.52
CA VAL A 233 -12.24 8.60 -2.12
C VAL A 233 -13.75 8.38 -2.15
N THR A 234 -14.53 9.33 -1.62
CA THR A 234 -15.99 9.31 -1.69
C THR A 234 -16.49 9.40 -3.13
N LEU A 235 -15.91 10.30 -3.94
CA LEU A 235 -16.25 10.43 -5.35
C LEU A 235 -16.03 9.11 -6.11
N ARG A 236 -14.91 8.42 -5.85
CA ARG A 236 -14.57 7.11 -6.44
C ARG A 236 -15.62 6.06 -6.08
N GLN A 237 -16.03 6.00 -4.81
CA GLN A 237 -17.04 5.05 -4.35
C GLN A 237 -18.41 5.29 -5.01
N LEU A 238 -18.85 6.54 -5.10
CA LEU A 238 -20.11 6.90 -5.74
C LEU A 238 -20.07 6.62 -7.25
N ALA A 239 -18.93 6.90 -7.90
CA ALA A 239 -18.73 6.59 -9.30
C ALA A 239 -18.76 5.08 -9.58
N LYS A 240 -18.13 4.26 -8.73
CA LYS A 240 -18.23 2.78 -8.81
C LYS A 240 -19.66 2.30 -8.65
N GLN A 241 -20.41 2.84 -7.70
CA GLN A 241 -21.84 2.51 -7.50
C GLN A 241 -22.70 2.89 -8.71
N LEU A 242 -22.37 4.00 -9.37
CA LEU A 242 -23.02 4.43 -10.60
C LEU A 242 -22.52 3.69 -11.85
N GLY A 243 -21.59 2.74 -11.73
CA GLY A 243 -21.04 1.98 -12.86
C GLY A 243 -20.17 2.81 -13.81
N MET A 244 -19.42 3.78 -13.28
CA MET A 244 -18.53 4.63 -14.07
C MET A 244 -17.09 4.08 -14.02
N GLU A 245 -16.47 3.84 -15.18
CA GLU A 245 -15.05 3.43 -15.29
C GLU A 245 -14.10 4.60 -15.02
N LYS A 246 -14.53 5.81 -15.38
CA LYS A 246 -13.66 6.99 -15.31
C LYS A 246 -14.44 8.27 -15.01
N VAL A 247 -13.87 9.11 -14.15
CA VAL A 247 -14.34 10.47 -13.84
C VAL A 247 -13.25 11.47 -14.17
N VAL A 248 -13.57 12.50 -14.94
CA VAL A 248 -12.64 13.57 -15.32
C VAL A 248 -13.19 14.92 -14.89
N LEU A 249 -12.53 15.56 -13.94
CA LEU A 249 -12.82 16.92 -13.47
C LEU A 249 -11.86 17.89 -14.14
N LYS A 250 -12.32 18.60 -15.18
CA LYS A 250 -11.51 19.58 -15.91
C LYS A 250 -12.33 20.77 -16.37
N GLN A 251 -11.74 21.97 -16.34
CA GLN A 251 -12.38 23.19 -16.88
C GLN A 251 -13.79 23.46 -16.32
N GLU A 252 -13.98 23.32 -15.01
CA GLU A 252 -15.28 23.44 -14.33
C GLU A 252 -16.37 22.45 -14.84
N LYS A 253 -15.95 21.29 -15.35
CA LYS A 253 -16.84 20.24 -15.86
C LYS A 253 -16.44 18.88 -15.30
N MET A 254 -17.43 18.06 -15.03
CA MET A 254 -17.28 16.66 -14.69
C MET A 254 -17.70 15.80 -15.88
N ASN A 255 -16.77 15.00 -16.42
CA ASN A 255 -17.07 14.01 -17.43
C ASN A 255 -17.04 12.61 -16.82
N LEU A 256 -18.14 11.89 -16.93
CA LEU A 256 -18.31 10.52 -16.46
C LEU A 256 -18.27 9.60 -17.67
N PHE A 257 -17.46 8.56 -17.64
CA PHE A 257 -17.36 7.57 -18.72
C PHE A 257 -17.92 6.25 -18.23
N PHE A 258 -18.84 5.68 -19.02
CA PHE A 258 -19.47 4.40 -18.73
C PHE A 258 -18.56 3.23 -19.08
N VAL A 259 -18.93 2.05 -18.55
CA VAL A 259 -18.41 0.76 -18.97
C VAL A 259 -18.61 0.55 -20.47
N SER A 260 -17.68 -0.18 -21.08
CA SER A 260 -17.78 -0.61 -22.49
C SER A 260 -19.14 -1.24 -22.81
N ASP A 261 -19.64 -1.03 -24.04
CA ASP A 261 -21.00 -1.37 -24.50
C ASP A 261 -21.40 -2.86 -24.34
N ASN A 262 -20.45 -3.75 -24.04
CA ASN A 262 -20.71 -5.17 -23.77
C ASN A 262 -21.40 -5.44 -22.42
N ASN A 263 -21.48 -4.47 -21.51
CA ASN A 263 -22.15 -4.68 -20.21
C ASN A 263 -23.66 -4.40 -20.28
N ILE A 264 -24.40 -5.26 -21.01
CA ILE A 264 -25.85 -5.15 -21.21
C ILE A 264 -26.61 -5.11 -19.87
N ARG A 265 -26.12 -5.81 -18.84
CA ARG A 265 -26.72 -5.84 -17.49
C ARG A 265 -26.72 -4.47 -16.82
N TYR A 266 -25.66 -3.68 -17.00
CA TYR A 266 -25.60 -2.32 -16.45
C TYR A 266 -26.63 -1.40 -17.13
N PHE A 267 -26.74 -1.42 -18.46
CA PHE A 267 -27.70 -0.58 -19.19
C PHE A 267 -29.17 -0.96 -18.95
N GLN A 268 -29.43 -2.16 -18.43
CA GLN A 268 -30.75 -2.63 -17.99
C GLN A 268 -30.98 -2.44 -16.48
N SER A 269 -30.00 -1.92 -15.74
CA SER A 269 -30.08 -1.78 -14.29
C SER A 269 -30.89 -0.54 -13.85
N PRO A 270 -31.50 -0.60 -12.65
CA PRO A 270 -32.08 0.57 -11.95
C PRO A 270 -31.13 1.77 -11.87
N VAL A 271 -29.83 1.49 -11.71
CA VAL A 271 -28.78 2.51 -11.56
C VAL A 271 -28.67 3.35 -12.83
N PHE A 272 -28.69 2.73 -14.01
CA PHE A 272 -28.68 3.44 -15.28
C PHE A 272 -29.97 4.24 -15.49
N GLY A 273 -31.12 3.71 -15.06
CA GLY A 273 -32.40 4.44 -15.05
C GLY A 273 -32.31 5.75 -14.25
N LYS A 274 -31.72 5.72 -13.05
CA LYS A 274 -31.49 6.93 -12.23
C LYS A 274 -30.60 7.96 -12.92
N VAL A 275 -29.55 7.52 -13.59
CA VAL A 275 -28.67 8.38 -14.38
C VAL A 275 -29.45 9.06 -15.51
N LEU A 276 -30.27 8.32 -16.26
CA LEU A 276 -31.12 8.86 -17.32
C LEU A 276 -32.16 9.86 -16.78
N SER A 277 -32.82 9.55 -15.66
CA SER A 277 -33.78 10.46 -15.00
C SER A 277 -33.12 11.78 -14.60
N TYR A 278 -31.90 11.74 -14.09
CA TYR A 278 -31.14 12.94 -13.74
C TYR A 278 -30.80 13.79 -14.98
N LEU A 279 -30.40 13.15 -16.09
CA LEU A 279 -30.13 13.82 -17.37
C LEU A 279 -31.38 14.52 -17.92
N GLN A 280 -32.54 13.86 -17.84
CA GLN A 280 -33.82 14.41 -18.30
C GLN A 280 -34.30 15.59 -17.46
N LYS A 281 -34.06 15.57 -16.14
CA LYS A 281 -34.39 16.68 -15.23
C LYS A 281 -33.43 17.87 -15.39
N ASN A 282 -32.18 17.65 -15.80
CA ASN A 282 -31.14 18.67 -15.90
C ASN A 282 -30.55 18.85 -17.32
N PRO A 283 -31.37 19.11 -18.36
CA PRO A 283 -30.92 19.10 -19.76
C PRO A 283 -30.01 20.29 -20.12
N ARG A 284 -30.02 21.36 -19.32
CA ARG A 284 -29.14 22.54 -19.53
C ARG A 284 -27.74 22.34 -19.00
N GLN A 285 -27.57 21.47 -18.01
CA GLN A 285 -26.30 21.28 -17.30
C GLN A 285 -25.60 19.99 -17.70
N CYS A 286 -26.34 19.02 -18.24
CA CYS A 286 -25.84 17.71 -18.62
C CYS A 286 -25.91 17.49 -20.14
N GLN A 287 -24.88 16.86 -20.71
CA GLN A 287 -24.84 16.43 -22.10
C GLN A 287 -24.36 14.99 -22.19
N LEU A 288 -25.13 14.12 -22.82
CA LEU A 288 -24.67 12.79 -23.20
C LEU A 288 -23.83 12.89 -24.47
N ARG A 289 -22.66 12.25 -24.48
CA ARG A 289 -21.71 12.23 -25.58
C ARG A 289 -21.24 10.80 -25.84
N GLU A 290 -20.99 10.49 -27.09
CA GLU A 290 -20.42 9.20 -27.49
C GLU A 290 -19.12 9.47 -28.26
N ILE A 291 -18.01 8.94 -27.75
CA ILE A 291 -16.68 9.12 -28.36
C ILE A 291 -16.08 7.74 -28.57
N LYS A 292 -15.86 7.35 -29.83
CA LYS A 292 -15.27 6.05 -30.23
C LYS A 292 -16.01 4.83 -29.64
N GLY A 293 -17.34 4.84 -29.59
CA GLY A 293 -18.14 3.73 -29.04
C GLY A 293 -18.11 3.63 -27.51
N LYS A 294 -17.61 4.66 -26.81
CA LYS A 294 -17.77 4.81 -25.36
C LYS A 294 -18.72 5.95 -25.06
N ARG A 295 -19.79 5.65 -24.32
CA ARG A 295 -20.73 6.65 -23.82
C ARG A 295 -20.11 7.43 -22.67
N SER A 296 -20.40 8.71 -22.60
CA SER A 296 -19.95 9.61 -21.53
C SER A 296 -20.99 10.68 -21.24
N ILE A 297 -21.06 11.13 -20.00
CA ILE A 297 -21.87 12.26 -19.58
C ILE A 297 -20.94 13.42 -19.25
N SER A 298 -21.23 14.59 -19.78
CA SER A 298 -20.58 15.84 -19.39
C SER A 298 -21.55 16.67 -18.56
N ILE A 299 -21.19 16.94 -17.31
CA ILE A 299 -21.90 17.82 -16.39
C ILE A 299 -21.08 19.11 -16.24
N THR A 300 -21.74 20.25 -16.43
CA THR A 300 -21.10 21.58 -16.37
C THR A 300 -21.32 22.24 -15.00
N HIS A 301 -20.49 23.24 -14.67
CA HIS A 301 -20.55 24.01 -13.41
C HIS A 301 -20.11 23.21 -12.17
N ILE A 302 -19.10 22.37 -12.32
CA ILE A 302 -18.49 21.62 -11.22
C ILE A 302 -17.11 22.22 -10.94
N LYS A 303 -17.02 23.05 -9.90
CA LYS A 303 -15.81 23.78 -9.50
C LYS A 303 -15.02 23.09 -8.41
N THR A 304 -15.67 22.22 -7.64
CA THR A 304 -15.05 21.49 -6.52
C THR A 304 -15.38 20.00 -6.59
N VAL A 305 -14.57 19.18 -5.93
CA VAL A 305 -14.83 17.76 -5.70
C VAL A 305 -16.07 17.60 -4.82
N GLU A 306 -16.34 18.54 -3.91
CA GLU A 306 -17.61 18.59 -3.17
C GLU A 306 -18.84 18.61 -4.06
N GLU A 307 -18.87 19.53 -5.03
CA GLU A 307 -19.97 19.66 -5.97
C GLU A 307 -20.10 18.39 -6.83
N ALA A 308 -18.99 17.77 -7.20
CA ALA A 308 -18.97 16.49 -7.90
C ALA A 308 -19.61 15.37 -7.06
N VAL A 309 -19.22 15.25 -5.79
CA VAL A 309 -19.76 14.26 -4.84
C VAL A 309 -21.26 14.47 -4.64
N LEU A 310 -21.69 15.71 -4.38
CA LEU A 310 -23.12 16.05 -4.22
C LEU A 310 -23.91 15.73 -5.49
N THR A 311 -23.34 15.97 -6.66
CA THR A 311 -23.97 15.63 -7.94
C THR A 311 -24.18 14.13 -8.08
N LEU A 312 -23.17 13.30 -7.78
CA LEU A 312 -23.31 11.84 -7.85
C LEU A 312 -24.28 11.29 -6.79
N GLN A 313 -24.30 11.87 -5.58
CA GLN A 313 -25.29 11.54 -4.55
C GLN A 313 -26.71 11.84 -5.03
N ASN A 314 -26.92 13.04 -5.60
CA ASN A 314 -28.22 13.42 -6.15
C ASN A 314 -28.70 12.50 -7.28
N ILE A 315 -27.77 11.89 -8.04
CA ILE A 315 -28.10 10.88 -9.05
C ILE A 315 -28.53 9.58 -8.37
N LEU A 316 -27.82 9.11 -7.35
CA LEU A 316 -28.15 7.87 -6.63
C LEU A 316 -29.46 7.97 -5.84
N GLU A 317 -29.79 9.16 -5.33
CA GLU A 317 -31.01 9.45 -4.56
C GLU A 317 -32.23 9.72 -5.44
N GLN A 318 -32.09 9.76 -6.78
CA GLN A 318 -33.27 9.84 -7.66
C GLN A 318 -34.14 8.59 -7.47
N GLU A 319 -35.43 8.80 -7.23
CA GLU A 319 -36.46 7.76 -7.34
C GLU A 319 -36.70 7.42 -8.82
N GLU A 320 -36.92 6.14 -9.12
CA GLU A 320 -37.31 5.68 -10.45
C GLU A 320 -38.65 6.31 -10.87
N LEU A 321 -38.79 6.61 -12.16
CA LEU A 321 -40.01 7.17 -12.77
C LEU A 321 -40.95 6.07 -13.22
#